data_AF-A0A1J0LP83-F1
#
_entry.id   AF-A0A1J0LP83-F1
#
_cell.length_a   1.000
_cell.length_b   1.000
_cell.length_c   1.000
_cell.angle_alpha   90.00
_cell.angle_beta   90.00
_cell.angle_gamma   90.00
#
_symmetry.space_group_name_H-M   'P 1'
#
loop_
_entity.id
_entity.type
_entity.pdbx_description
1 polymer ?
#
loop_
_entity_poly.entity_id
_entity_poly.type
_entity_poly.pdbx_seq_one_letter_code
_entity_poly.pdbx_strand_id
1 'polypeptide(L)'
;MKYLKTQLCIIITSISMIMNGQVGIGTDKPNGSSILDIESTSQGVLLPRMSTTQMNAISTPAQGLMIYNTDDNCPFSYTGTHWTSTCSKIYRNTVTGSTHVTVASPSVELAQSFTLAGQQNVMILTDFSPQPWTNGVNKGIWGKMELLLDGTVVDTNIFSTQNNGNFLYRYSSVISWVGQLAPGTHNAILRITRDGGNGELNARHRILSIYVN
;
A
#
# COMPACT_ATOMS: atom_id res chain seq x y z
N MET A 1 29.52 -0.74 -74.14
CA MET A 1 28.22 -0.85 -73.43
C MET A 1 28.05 -2.10 -72.57
N LYS A 2 28.77 -3.21 -72.78
CA LYS A 2 28.60 -4.46 -71.98
C LYS A 2 28.98 -4.32 -70.50
N TYR A 3 30.03 -3.56 -70.18
CA TYR A 3 30.48 -3.38 -68.78
C TYR A 3 29.62 -2.42 -67.94
N LEU A 4 28.87 -1.52 -68.60
CA LEU A 4 28.01 -0.55 -67.91
C LEU A 4 26.79 -1.22 -67.26
N LYS A 5 26.25 -2.28 -67.88
CA LYS A 5 25.14 -3.07 -67.32
C LYS A 5 25.57 -3.93 -66.13
N THR A 6 26.79 -4.46 -66.15
CA THR A 6 27.34 -5.28 -65.06
C THR A 6 27.69 -4.44 -63.83
N GLN A 7 28.24 -3.24 -64.01
CA GLN A 7 28.49 -2.31 -62.89
C GLN A 7 27.19 -1.75 -62.30
N LEU A 8 26.15 -1.53 -63.10
CA LEU A 8 24.83 -1.13 -62.61
C LEU A 8 24.17 -2.22 -61.73
N CYS A 9 24.41 -3.50 -62.01
CA CYS A 9 23.91 -4.62 -61.20
C CYS A 9 24.58 -4.73 -59.82
N ILE A 10 25.89 -4.43 -59.72
CA ILE A 10 26.65 -4.51 -58.46
C ILE A 10 26.31 -3.33 -57.53
N ILE A 11 26.02 -2.16 -58.09
CA ILE A 11 25.59 -0.98 -57.32
C ILE A 11 24.19 -1.20 -56.70
N ILE A 12 23.28 -1.90 -57.41
CA ILE A 12 21.93 -2.20 -56.93
C ILE A 12 21.91 -3.26 -55.79
N THR A 13 22.92 -4.13 -55.71
CA THR A 13 23.01 -5.18 -54.66
C THR A 13 23.71 -4.71 -53.38
N SER A 14 24.30 -3.50 -53.37
CA SER A 14 25.07 -2.97 -52.23
C SER A 14 24.28 -2.04 -51.31
N ILE A 15 22.98 -1.84 -51.56
CA ILE A 15 22.09 -1.11 -50.64
C ILE A 15 21.67 -2.08 -49.54
N SER A 16 22.51 -2.20 -48.51
CA SER A 16 22.13 -2.85 -47.26
C SER A 16 21.12 -1.95 -46.54
N MET A 17 19.83 -2.26 -46.66
CA MET A 17 18.80 -1.65 -45.84
C MET A 17 19.04 -2.09 -44.39
N ILE A 18 19.40 -1.15 -43.52
CA ILE A 18 19.40 -1.38 -42.07
C ILE A 18 17.93 -1.47 -41.65
N MET A 19 17.40 -2.69 -41.58
CA MET A 19 16.08 -2.93 -41.01
C MET A 19 16.24 -2.94 -39.49
N ASN A 20 15.84 -1.85 -38.83
CA ASN A 20 15.76 -1.81 -37.38
C ASN A 20 14.66 -2.79 -36.92
N GLY A 21 14.97 -3.70 -35.99
CA GLY A 21 14.03 -4.70 -35.45
C GLY A 21 12.98 -4.13 -34.49
N GLN A 22 12.61 -2.86 -34.64
CA GLN A 22 11.59 -2.19 -33.83
C GLN A 22 10.19 -2.65 -34.24
N VAL A 23 9.35 -2.92 -33.25
CA VAL A 23 7.96 -3.32 -33.43
C VAL A 23 7.07 -2.10 -33.19
N GLY A 24 6.44 -1.59 -34.25
CA GLY A 24 5.36 -0.61 -34.13
C GLY A 24 4.01 -1.31 -34.18
N ILE A 25 3.11 -0.98 -33.25
CA ILE A 25 1.70 -1.40 -33.28
C ILE A 25 0.85 -0.15 -33.34
N GLY A 26 0.12 0.03 -34.45
CA GLY A 26 -0.71 1.22 -34.67
C GLY A 26 0.05 2.49 -35.10
N THR A 27 1.38 2.38 -35.34
CA THR A 27 2.21 3.46 -35.87
C THR A 27 3.19 2.94 -36.92
N ASP A 28 3.43 3.73 -37.97
CA ASP A 28 4.42 3.46 -39.02
C ASP A 28 5.77 4.13 -38.74
N LYS A 29 5.83 4.95 -37.69
CA LYS A 29 7.03 5.69 -37.24
C LYS A 29 7.25 5.48 -35.75
N PRO A 30 7.64 4.28 -35.31
CA PRO A 30 8.03 4.04 -33.92
C PRO A 30 9.06 5.06 -33.45
N ASN A 31 8.96 5.45 -32.19
CA ASN A 31 9.96 6.31 -31.57
C ASN A 31 11.35 5.66 -31.65
N GLY A 32 12.36 6.41 -32.12
CA GLY A 32 13.71 5.88 -32.30
C GLY A 32 14.41 5.41 -31.01
N SER A 33 13.85 5.71 -29.83
CA SER A 33 14.34 5.21 -28.54
C SER A 33 13.57 3.97 -28.02
N SER A 34 12.67 3.36 -28.80
CA SER A 34 11.89 2.19 -28.37
C SER A 34 12.12 0.97 -29.28
N ILE A 35 12.12 -0.22 -28.67
CA ILE A 35 12.08 -1.50 -29.40
C ILE A 35 10.63 -1.90 -29.69
N LEU A 36 9.68 -1.45 -28.85
CA LEU A 36 8.24 -1.63 -29.01
C LEU A 36 7.56 -0.26 -28.81
N ASP A 37 6.82 0.19 -29.81
CA ASP A 37 5.98 1.39 -29.75
C ASP A 37 4.54 1.04 -30.08
N ILE A 38 3.60 1.47 -29.25
CA ILE A 38 2.18 1.13 -29.37
C ILE A 38 1.39 2.42 -29.33
N GLU A 39 0.76 2.76 -30.46
CA GLU A 39 -0.08 3.95 -30.61
C GLU A 39 -1.53 3.51 -30.85
N SER A 40 -2.44 3.95 -29.98
CA SER A 40 -3.88 3.75 -30.16
C SER A 40 -4.66 4.82 -29.40
N THR A 41 -5.79 5.23 -29.97
CA THR A 41 -6.74 6.16 -29.31
C THR A 41 -7.96 5.45 -28.74
N SER A 42 -8.13 4.16 -29.01
CA SER A 42 -9.33 3.38 -28.64
C SER A 42 -9.04 2.05 -27.95
N GLN A 43 -7.78 1.59 -27.96
CA GLN A 43 -7.38 0.31 -27.37
C GLN A 43 -6.20 0.52 -26.41
N GLY A 44 -6.01 -0.43 -25.49
CA GLY A 44 -4.90 -0.43 -24.54
C GLY A 44 -4.09 -1.73 -24.62
N VAL A 45 -3.06 -1.82 -23.80
CA VAL A 45 -2.22 -3.03 -23.67
C VAL A 45 -2.75 -3.88 -22.51
N LEU A 46 -3.04 -5.14 -22.79
CA LEU A 46 -3.32 -6.12 -21.74
C LEU A 46 -2.02 -6.83 -21.37
N LEU A 47 -1.53 -6.57 -20.16
CA LEU A 47 -0.37 -7.28 -19.61
C LEU A 47 -0.70 -8.77 -19.41
N PRO A 48 0.32 -9.67 -19.40
CA PRO A 48 0.11 -11.07 -19.02
C PRO A 48 -0.61 -11.18 -17.67
N ARG A 49 -1.74 -11.88 -17.66
CA ARG A 49 -2.61 -12.02 -16.47
C ARG A 49 -2.34 -13.34 -15.78
N MET A 50 -2.09 -13.29 -14.47
CA MET A 50 -1.77 -14.48 -13.69
C MET A 50 -2.13 -14.30 -12.21
N SER A 51 -2.34 -15.39 -11.49
CA SER A 51 -2.54 -15.35 -10.03
C SER A 51 -1.25 -15.00 -9.29
N THR A 52 -1.34 -14.67 -8.01
CA THR A 52 -0.18 -14.44 -7.14
C THR A 52 0.73 -15.65 -7.10
N THR A 53 0.16 -16.84 -7.01
CA THR A 53 0.90 -18.11 -7.02
C THR A 53 1.68 -18.30 -8.33
N GLN A 54 1.06 -18.00 -9.47
CA GLN A 54 1.71 -18.11 -10.78
C GLN A 54 2.81 -17.05 -10.97
N MET A 55 2.55 -15.81 -10.54
CA MET A 55 3.54 -14.72 -10.55
C MET A 55 4.78 -15.09 -9.73
N ASN A 56 4.59 -15.61 -8.51
CA ASN A 56 5.68 -16.03 -7.63
C ASN A 56 6.37 -17.32 -8.09
N ALA A 57 5.76 -18.09 -9.01
CA ALA A 57 6.36 -19.29 -9.59
C ALA A 57 7.32 -18.99 -10.77
N ILE A 58 7.42 -17.74 -11.23
CA ILE A 58 8.41 -17.35 -12.24
C ILE A 58 9.80 -17.44 -11.60
N SER A 59 10.64 -18.37 -12.08
CA SER A 59 11.90 -18.73 -11.43
C SER A 59 12.98 -17.64 -11.51
N THR A 60 13.01 -16.88 -12.61
CA THR A 60 14.04 -15.86 -12.89
C THR A 60 13.41 -14.65 -13.59
N PRO A 61 12.51 -13.92 -12.92
CA PRO A 61 11.89 -12.75 -13.52
C PRO A 61 12.94 -11.67 -13.81
N ALA A 62 12.89 -11.10 -15.01
CA ALA A 62 13.76 -9.98 -15.36
C ALA A 62 13.36 -8.71 -14.58
N GLN A 63 14.34 -7.89 -14.20
CA GLN A 63 14.05 -6.56 -13.64
C GLN A 63 13.23 -5.75 -14.65
N GLY A 64 12.16 -5.11 -14.17
CA GLY A 64 11.21 -4.37 -15.00
C GLY A 64 10.14 -5.24 -15.67
N LEU A 65 10.11 -6.56 -15.44
CA LEU A 65 9.03 -7.42 -15.94
C LEU A 65 7.68 -6.96 -15.36
N MET A 66 6.70 -6.73 -16.23
CA MET A 66 5.36 -6.27 -15.87
C MET A 66 4.30 -7.34 -16.13
N ILE A 67 3.42 -7.54 -15.16
CA ILE A 67 2.29 -8.46 -15.24
C ILE A 67 1.05 -7.83 -14.61
N TYR A 68 -0.13 -8.41 -14.86
CA TYR A 68 -1.35 -8.09 -14.12
C TYR A 68 -1.69 -9.25 -13.17
N ASN A 69 -1.67 -9.00 -11.87
CA ASN A 69 -2.02 -9.99 -10.86
C ASN A 69 -3.55 -10.05 -10.70
N THR A 70 -4.15 -11.20 -10.95
CA THR A 70 -5.61 -11.38 -10.93
C THR A 70 -6.21 -11.57 -9.54
N ASP A 71 -5.42 -12.00 -8.55
CA ASP A 71 -5.91 -12.12 -7.17
C ASP A 71 -5.96 -10.73 -6.53
N ASP A 72 -4.94 -9.93 -6.82
CA ASP A 72 -4.80 -8.57 -6.30
C ASP A 72 -5.49 -7.49 -7.15
N ASN A 73 -5.95 -7.86 -8.35
CA ASN A 73 -6.56 -6.98 -9.36
C ASN A 73 -5.72 -5.73 -9.67
N CYS A 74 -4.39 -5.90 -9.78
CA CYS A 74 -3.47 -4.80 -9.96
C CYS A 74 -2.27 -5.17 -10.85
N PRO A 75 -1.69 -4.23 -11.62
CA PRO A 75 -0.38 -4.41 -12.22
C PRO A 75 0.74 -4.57 -11.18
N PHE A 76 1.72 -5.40 -11.51
CA PHE A 76 2.93 -5.60 -10.73
C PHE A 76 4.14 -5.46 -11.63
N SER A 77 5.23 -4.95 -11.04
CA SER A 77 6.55 -4.92 -11.66
C SER A 77 7.57 -5.64 -10.79
N TYR A 78 8.51 -6.34 -11.41
CA TYR A 78 9.61 -6.97 -10.69
C TYR A 78 10.77 -5.99 -10.53
N THR A 79 11.20 -5.74 -9.29
CA THR A 79 12.27 -4.77 -8.98
C THR A 79 13.67 -5.31 -9.24
N GLY A 80 13.80 -6.60 -9.60
CA GLY A 80 15.06 -7.33 -9.61
C GLY A 80 15.28 -8.17 -8.35
N THR A 81 14.50 -7.93 -7.29
CA THR A 81 14.55 -8.73 -6.05
C THR A 81 13.16 -9.20 -5.59
N HIS A 82 12.12 -8.37 -5.77
CA HIS A 82 10.76 -8.69 -5.36
C HIS A 82 9.72 -8.09 -6.31
N TRP A 83 8.52 -8.67 -6.32
CA TRP A 83 7.35 -8.11 -6.98
C TRP A 83 6.80 -6.94 -6.17
N THR A 84 6.53 -5.82 -6.85
CA THR A 84 5.92 -4.61 -6.28
C THR A 84 4.65 -4.27 -7.04
N SER A 85 3.55 -4.08 -6.32
CA SER A 85 2.28 -3.59 -6.86
C SER A 85 2.42 -2.13 -7.31
N THR A 86 1.67 -1.73 -8.33
CA THR A 86 1.57 -0.31 -8.72
C THR A 86 0.30 0.36 -8.19
N CYS A 87 -0.53 -0.35 -7.43
CA CYS A 87 -1.78 0.18 -6.88
C CYS A 87 -1.67 0.40 -5.39
N SER A 88 -2.27 1.49 -4.93
CA SER A 88 -2.47 1.71 -3.50
C SER A 88 -3.68 0.95 -2.98
N LYS A 89 -3.54 0.29 -1.83
CA LYS A 89 -4.66 -0.31 -1.09
C LYS A 89 -4.80 0.34 0.27
N ILE A 90 -6.03 0.45 0.75
CA ILE A 90 -6.31 0.99 2.09
C ILE A 90 -7.22 0.02 2.84
N TYR A 91 -6.78 -0.40 4.03
CA TYR A 91 -7.58 -1.17 4.97
C TYR A 91 -7.91 -0.28 6.16
N ARG A 92 -9.18 -0.16 6.53
CA ARG A 92 -9.59 0.65 7.69
C ARG A 92 -10.54 -0.12 8.58
N ASN A 93 -10.21 -0.17 9.86
CA ASN A 93 -11.14 -0.54 10.91
C ASN A 93 -11.47 0.72 11.72
N THR A 94 -12.76 1.04 11.81
CA THR A 94 -13.26 2.24 12.48
C THR A 94 -14.36 1.85 13.44
N VAL A 95 -14.15 2.18 14.71
CA VAL A 95 -15.21 2.11 15.73
C VAL A 95 -15.60 3.54 16.05
N THR A 96 -16.79 3.94 15.61
CA THR A 96 -17.41 5.23 15.94
C THR A 96 -18.65 5.00 16.79
N GLY A 97 -18.82 5.78 17.85
CA GLY A 97 -20.06 5.78 18.65
C GLY A 97 -20.60 7.20 18.78
N SER A 98 -21.90 7.37 18.59
CA SER A 98 -22.56 8.67 18.81
C SER A 98 -22.70 9.02 20.29
N THR A 99 -22.54 8.06 21.22
CA THR A 99 -22.69 8.33 22.66
C THR A 99 -21.86 7.46 23.62
N HIS A 100 -21.40 6.26 23.26
CA HIS A 100 -20.60 5.46 24.18
C HIS A 100 -19.95 4.26 23.48
N VAL A 101 -18.64 4.07 23.66
CA VAL A 101 -18.00 2.76 23.44
C VAL A 101 -17.17 2.47 24.68
N THR A 102 -17.74 1.72 25.61
CA THR A 102 -17.06 1.30 26.84
C THR A 102 -15.83 0.48 26.44
N VAL A 103 -14.64 0.93 26.82
CA VAL A 103 -13.47 0.06 26.79
C VAL A 103 -13.56 -0.89 27.96
N ALA A 104 -13.87 -2.16 27.69
CA ALA A 104 -13.76 -3.23 28.68
C ALA A 104 -12.33 -3.21 29.25
N SER A 105 -12.22 -3.01 30.56
CA SER A 105 -10.94 -2.81 31.24
C SER A 105 -10.20 -4.15 31.45
N PRO A 106 -8.86 -4.20 31.40
CA PRO A 106 -7.94 -3.06 31.42
C PRO A 106 -7.53 -2.50 30.04
N SER A 107 -7.82 -3.20 28.94
CA SER A 107 -7.41 -2.79 27.59
C SER A 107 -8.45 -3.13 26.51
N VAL A 108 -8.57 -2.26 25.50
CA VAL A 108 -9.28 -2.56 24.25
C VAL A 108 -8.29 -2.69 23.10
N GLU A 109 -8.60 -3.58 22.17
CA GLU A 109 -7.86 -3.73 20.92
C GLU A 109 -8.76 -3.45 19.73
N LEU A 110 -8.21 -2.78 18.73
CA LEU A 110 -8.77 -2.65 17.40
C LEU A 110 -7.78 -3.30 16.43
N ALA A 111 -8.13 -4.48 15.93
CA ALA A 111 -7.28 -5.26 15.04
C ALA A 111 -7.73 -5.11 13.57
N GLN A 112 -6.77 -5.14 12.66
CA GLN A 112 -6.99 -5.21 11.22
C GLN A 112 -5.92 -6.09 10.58
N SER A 113 -6.36 -7.17 9.95
CA SER A 113 -5.49 -8.03 9.15
C SER A 113 -5.49 -7.58 7.68
N PHE A 114 -4.34 -7.74 7.02
CA PHE A 114 -4.15 -7.40 5.61
C PHE A 114 -3.11 -8.35 4.99
N THR A 115 -3.21 -8.58 3.68
CA THR A 115 -2.32 -9.50 2.96
C THR A 115 -1.62 -8.78 1.82
N LEU A 116 -0.32 -9.03 1.69
CA LEU A 116 0.53 -8.47 0.67
C LEU A 116 0.95 -9.58 -0.30
N ALA A 117 0.63 -9.44 -1.60
CA ALA A 117 1.04 -10.40 -2.63
C ALA A 117 2.53 -10.30 -3.00
N GLY A 118 3.14 -9.16 -2.69
CA GLY A 118 4.55 -8.83 -2.90
C GLY A 118 5.08 -8.00 -1.74
N GLN A 119 6.36 -7.67 -1.77
CA GLN A 119 6.93 -6.78 -0.76
C GLN A 119 6.46 -5.34 -1.05
N GLN A 120 5.94 -4.65 -0.04
CA GLN A 120 5.25 -3.36 -0.21
C GLN A 120 5.62 -2.38 0.89
N ASN A 121 5.55 -1.08 0.58
CA ASN A 121 5.64 -0.04 1.58
C ASN A 121 4.29 0.09 2.28
N VAL A 122 4.31 0.12 3.60
CA VAL A 122 3.11 0.16 4.42
C VAL A 122 3.23 1.31 5.40
N MET A 123 2.17 2.11 5.47
CA MET A 123 1.95 3.10 6.51
C MET A 123 0.73 2.70 7.33
N ILE A 124 0.91 2.61 8.64
CA ILE A 124 -0.17 2.39 9.58
C ILE A 124 -0.36 3.68 10.36
N LEU A 125 -1.61 4.15 10.40
CA LEU A 125 -2.02 5.35 11.11
C LEU A 125 -3.16 4.99 12.04
N THR A 126 -3.06 5.43 13.29
CA THR A 126 -4.13 5.26 14.27
C THR A 126 -4.69 6.61 14.69
N ASP A 127 -5.94 6.61 15.12
CA ASP A 127 -6.52 7.76 15.80
C ASP A 127 -7.35 7.27 16.97
N PHE A 128 -7.15 7.93 18.11
CA PHE A 128 -7.88 7.67 19.33
C PHE A 128 -8.47 8.96 19.86
N SER A 129 -9.76 8.93 20.16
CA SER A 129 -10.51 10.12 20.52
C SER A 129 -11.31 9.93 21.80
N PRO A 130 -10.66 10.04 22.98
CA PRO A 130 -11.34 9.80 24.24
C PRO A 130 -12.33 10.92 24.59
N GLN A 131 -13.39 10.58 25.32
CA GLN A 131 -14.48 11.49 25.68
C GLN A 131 -14.51 11.73 27.20
N PRO A 132 -14.04 12.89 27.71
CA PRO A 132 -14.05 13.18 29.15
C PRO A 132 -15.45 13.36 29.74
N TRP A 133 -16.41 13.91 28.97
CA TRP A 133 -17.72 14.28 29.52
C TRP A 133 -18.56 13.08 29.97
N THR A 134 -18.41 11.93 29.30
CA THR A 134 -19.13 10.70 29.64
C THR A 134 -18.60 10.03 30.91
N ASN A 135 -17.46 10.48 31.44
CA ASN A 135 -16.81 9.84 32.59
C ASN A 135 -17.34 10.35 33.94
N GLY A 136 -18.23 11.35 33.95
CA GLY A 136 -18.70 12.04 35.16
C GLY A 136 -17.80 13.20 35.60
N VAL A 137 -18.30 14.05 36.51
CA VAL A 137 -17.57 15.23 37.03
C VAL A 137 -16.51 14.80 38.05
N ASN A 138 -15.35 15.48 38.05
CA ASN A 138 -14.14 15.19 38.86
C ASN A 138 -13.55 13.81 38.59
N LYS A 139 -13.61 13.40 37.33
CA LYS A 139 -13.18 12.08 36.86
C LYS A 139 -12.06 12.25 35.85
N GLY A 140 -11.00 11.48 36.04
CA GLY A 140 -9.85 11.47 35.13
C GLY A 140 -9.38 10.05 34.88
N ILE A 141 -8.81 9.85 33.70
CA ILE A 141 -8.14 8.61 33.30
C ILE A 141 -6.84 8.96 32.60
N TRP A 142 -5.86 8.08 32.72
CA TRP A 142 -4.64 8.11 31.93
C TRP A 142 -4.24 6.69 31.56
N GLY A 143 -3.50 6.58 30.48
CA GLY A 143 -3.04 5.30 30.00
C GLY A 143 -2.14 5.43 28.79
N LYS A 144 -1.89 4.29 28.16
CA LYS A 144 -1.03 4.17 26.98
C LYS A 144 -1.79 3.63 25.77
N MET A 145 -1.29 4.01 24.62
CA MET A 145 -1.65 3.49 23.31
C MET A 145 -0.44 2.73 22.78
N GLU A 146 -0.66 1.55 22.21
CA GLU A 146 0.38 0.71 21.61
C GLU A 146 -0.08 0.31 20.21
N LEU A 147 0.80 0.47 19.22
CA LEU A 147 0.61 -0.05 17.89
C LEU A 147 1.41 -1.34 17.82
N LEU A 148 0.72 -2.44 17.63
CA LEU A 148 1.35 -3.72 17.41
C LEU A 148 1.26 -4.09 15.93
N LEU A 149 2.36 -4.61 15.40
CA LEU A 149 2.43 -5.24 14.10
C LEU A 149 2.97 -6.65 14.29
N ASP A 150 2.18 -7.64 13.87
CA ASP A 150 2.51 -9.07 13.98
C ASP A 150 2.92 -9.47 15.42
N GLY A 151 2.22 -8.92 16.40
CA GLY A 151 2.43 -9.17 17.83
C GLY A 151 3.56 -8.36 18.47
N THR A 152 4.34 -7.61 17.69
CA THR A 152 5.43 -6.76 18.19
C THR A 152 4.94 -5.32 18.34
N VAL A 153 5.20 -4.68 19.49
CA VAL A 153 4.93 -3.25 19.67
C VAL A 153 5.92 -2.45 18.82
N VAL A 154 5.42 -1.70 17.84
CA VAL A 154 6.23 -0.90 16.92
C VAL A 154 6.20 0.60 17.23
N ASP A 155 5.18 1.06 17.95
CA ASP A 155 5.08 2.44 18.43
C ASP A 155 4.20 2.53 19.68
N THR A 156 4.43 3.55 20.50
CA THR A 156 3.66 3.79 21.73
C THR A 156 3.43 5.28 21.96
N ASN A 157 2.31 5.62 22.58
CA ASN A 157 2.05 6.97 23.04
C ASN A 157 1.16 6.96 24.29
N ILE A 158 0.88 8.13 24.84
CA ILE A 158 0.03 8.28 26.02
C ILE A 158 -1.28 8.96 25.66
N PHE A 159 -2.28 8.72 26.49
CA PHE A 159 -3.50 9.51 26.49
C PHE A 159 -3.91 9.85 27.92
N SER A 160 -4.62 10.96 28.08
CA SER A 160 -5.31 11.28 29.32
C SER A 160 -6.57 12.08 29.04
N THR A 161 -7.56 11.92 29.91
CA THR A 161 -8.72 12.81 29.94
C THR A 161 -9.08 13.18 31.36
N GLN A 162 -9.63 14.37 31.52
CA GLN A 162 -10.14 14.85 32.80
C GLN A 162 -11.40 15.67 32.58
N ASN A 163 -12.41 15.43 33.40
CA ASN A 163 -13.61 16.25 33.50
C ASN A 163 -13.63 16.88 34.90
N ASN A 164 -13.36 18.18 34.98
CA ASN A 164 -13.41 18.96 36.24
C ASN A 164 -14.73 19.73 36.38
N GLY A 165 -15.79 19.29 35.69
CA GLY A 165 -17.09 19.95 35.65
C GLY A 165 -17.13 21.08 34.63
N ASN A 166 -16.36 22.15 34.86
CA ASN A 166 -16.34 23.33 33.99
C ASN A 166 -15.32 23.24 32.85
N PHE A 167 -14.28 22.42 33.02
CA PHE A 167 -13.23 22.24 32.02
C PHE A 167 -13.06 20.75 31.68
N LEU A 168 -12.88 20.49 30.40
CA LEU A 168 -12.65 19.17 29.83
C LEU A 168 -11.25 19.15 29.23
N TYR A 169 -10.34 18.40 29.84
CA TYR A 169 -9.01 18.18 29.30
C TYR A 169 -8.98 16.88 28.53
N ARG A 170 -8.39 16.93 27.34
CA ARG A 170 -8.20 15.77 26.49
C ARG A 170 -6.82 15.84 25.86
N TYR A 171 -6.05 14.79 26.10
CA TYR A 171 -4.80 14.52 25.40
C TYR A 171 -4.91 13.15 24.79
N SER A 172 -4.90 13.09 23.47
CA SER A 172 -4.70 11.85 22.75
C SER A 172 -3.82 12.14 21.55
N SER A 173 -2.86 11.26 21.36
CA SER A 173 -1.89 11.37 20.29
C SER A 173 -2.13 10.27 19.27
N VAL A 174 -1.73 10.54 18.04
CA VAL A 174 -1.63 9.54 16.98
C VAL A 174 -0.39 8.68 17.25
N ILE A 175 -0.51 7.38 17.04
CA ILE A 175 0.64 6.48 16.82
C ILE A 175 0.64 6.04 15.37
N SER A 176 1.83 5.95 14.79
CA SER A 176 2.00 5.64 13.37
C SER A 176 3.25 4.83 13.13
N TRP A 177 3.22 4.02 12.09
CA TRP A 177 4.38 3.25 11.65
C TRP A 177 4.50 3.32 10.14
N VAL A 178 5.72 3.42 9.64
CA VAL A 178 6.03 3.35 8.21
C VAL A 178 7.20 2.40 8.02
N GLY A 179 7.07 1.47 7.07
CA GLY A 179 8.14 0.56 6.73
C GLY A 179 7.77 -0.34 5.57
N GLN A 180 8.70 -1.20 5.18
CA GLN A 180 8.49 -2.17 4.12
C GLN A 180 8.19 -3.53 4.75
N LEU A 181 7.14 -4.19 4.27
CA LEU A 181 6.73 -5.52 4.74
C LEU A 181 6.86 -6.54 3.62
N ALA A 182 7.32 -7.73 4.00
CA ALA A 182 7.45 -8.88 3.11
C ALA A 182 6.06 -9.35 2.61
N PRO A 183 6.01 -10.17 1.53
CA PRO A 183 4.76 -10.81 1.14
C PRO A 183 4.21 -11.69 2.27
N GLY A 184 2.90 -11.70 2.45
CA GLY A 184 2.24 -12.49 3.48
C GLY A 184 1.07 -11.77 4.15
N THR A 185 0.45 -12.45 5.11
CA THR A 185 -0.61 -11.88 5.94
C THR A 185 -0.01 -11.26 7.18
N HIS A 186 -0.35 -10.00 7.41
CA HIS A 186 0.06 -9.21 8.55
C HIS A 186 -1.15 -8.80 9.39
N ASN A 187 -0.92 -8.56 10.67
CA ASN A 187 -1.94 -8.10 11.60
C ASN A 187 -1.49 -6.86 12.36
N ALA A 188 -2.20 -5.75 12.14
CA ALA A 188 -1.99 -4.53 12.90
C ALA A 188 -3.02 -4.43 14.01
N ILE A 189 -2.61 -3.99 15.20
CA ILE A 189 -3.49 -3.80 16.35
C ILE A 189 -3.20 -2.43 16.97
N LEU A 190 -4.23 -1.61 17.09
CA LEU A 190 -4.24 -0.50 18.04
C LEU A 190 -4.73 -1.03 19.39
N ARG A 191 -3.85 -1.11 20.37
CA ARG A 191 -4.21 -1.41 21.76
C ARG A 191 -4.24 -0.13 22.57
N ILE A 192 -5.28 0.03 23.38
CA ILE A 192 -5.42 1.15 24.31
C ILE A 192 -5.61 0.55 25.70
N THR A 193 -4.71 0.88 26.60
CA THR A 193 -4.67 0.36 27.97
C THR A 193 -4.87 1.49 28.95
N ARG A 194 -5.82 1.34 29.88
CA ARG A 194 -5.98 2.26 30.99
C ARG A 194 -5.00 1.87 32.10
N ASP A 195 -4.10 2.79 32.45
CA ASP A 195 -3.12 2.55 33.52
C ASP A 195 -3.60 3.09 34.87
N GLY A 196 -4.55 4.03 34.89
CA GLY A 196 -5.08 4.58 36.14
C GLY A 196 -6.26 5.52 36.01
N GLY A 197 -6.52 6.26 37.08
CA GLY A 197 -7.65 7.19 37.21
C GLY A 197 -8.90 6.57 37.79
N ASN A 198 -9.95 7.37 37.96
CA ASN A 198 -11.18 7.04 38.69
C ASN A 198 -12.46 7.12 37.83
N GLY A 199 -12.31 7.34 36.52
CA GLY A 199 -13.38 7.34 35.51
C GLY A 199 -13.36 6.10 34.59
N GLU A 200 -14.32 6.04 33.67
CA GLU A 200 -14.39 5.00 32.65
C GLU A 200 -13.57 5.39 31.40
N LEU A 201 -13.10 4.40 30.64
CA LEU A 201 -12.40 4.66 29.38
C LEU A 201 -13.41 4.68 28.24
N ASN A 202 -13.86 5.88 27.90
CA ASN A 202 -14.82 6.14 26.83
C ASN A 202 -14.19 6.93 25.69
N ALA A 203 -14.66 6.68 24.47
CA ALA A 203 -14.15 7.33 23.28
C ALA A 203 -15.23 7.56 22.22
N ARG A 204 -15.09 8.68 21.50
CA ARG A 204 -15.92 9.05 20.35
C ARG A 204 -15.60 8.16 19.15
N HIS A 205 -14.31 7.95 18.90
CA HIS A 205 -13.84 7.08 17.83
C HIS A 205 -12.48 6.45 18.17
N ARG A 206 -12.27 5.28 17.57
CA ARG A 206 -10.99 4.60 17.45
C ARG A 206 -10.83 4.17 15.99
N ILE A 207 -9.71 4.50 15.39
CA ILE A 207 -9.45 4.23 13.98
C ILE A 207 -8.09 3.56 13.86
N LEU A 208 -8.04 2.50 13.05
CA LEU A 208 -6.83 1.88 12.57
C LEU A 208 -6.90 1.88 11.05
N SER A 209 -6.03 2.65 10.41
CA SER A 209 -5.92 2.75 8.95
C SER A 209 -4.56 2.24 8.50
N ILE A 210 -4.56 1.44 7.43
CA ILE A 210 -3.37 0.84 6.84
C ILE A 210 -3.37 1.21 5.37
N TYR A 211 -2.29 1.82 4.93
CA TYR A 211 -2.06 2.26 3.56
C TYR A 211 -0.92 1.42 3.01
N VAL A 212 -1.16 0.73 1.90
CA VAL A 212 -0.18 -0.12 1.21
C VAL A 212 0.11 0.51 -0.14
N ASN A 213 1.40 0.71 -0.45
CA ASN A 213 1.92 1.27 -1.69
C ASN A 213 3.12 0.49 -2.23
#